data_AF-A0A2S4ZCA0-F1
#
_entry.id   AF-A0A2S4ZCA0-F1
#
_cell.length_a   1.000
_cell.length_b   1.000
_cell.length_c   1.000
_cell.angle_alpha   90.00
_cell.angle_beta   90.00
_cell.angle_gamma   90.00
#
_symmetry.space_group_name_H-M   'P 1'
#
loop_
_entity.id
_entity.type
_entity.pdbx_description
1 polymer ?
#
loop_
_entity_poly.entity_id
_entity_poly.type
_entity_poly.pdbx_seq_one_letter_code
_entity_poly.pdbx_strand_id
1 'polypeptide(L)'
;MPKSDAEKAAEAQRVQQVQQRLAAAKATRDKRKADADFDFWADVAAAIDSGEVKQAEACEAIDYKREYVRRQLIEHRAQAAARAEAAASDSTD
;
A
#
# COMPACT_ATOMS: atom_id res chain seq x y z
N MET A 1 13.15 42.98 -15.61
CA MET A 1 11.73 43.36 -15.42
C MET A 1 11.12 42.40 -14.42
N PRO A 2 10.55 42.85 -13.30
CA PRO A 2 9.77 41.99 -12.41
C PRO A 2 8.48 41.52 -13.12
N LYS A 3 8.01 40.31 -12.81
CA LYS A 3 6.74 39.77 -13.32
C LYS A 3 5.58 40.69 -12.92
N SER A 4 4.65 40.91 -13.85
CA SER A 4 3.38 41.57 -13.57
C SER A 4 2.52 40.72 -12.61
N ASP A 5 1.55 41.34 -11.95
CA ASP A 5 0.70 40.63 -10.99
C ASP A 5 -0.21 39.59 -11.68
N ALA A 6 -0.58 39.82 -12.94
CA ALA A 6 -1.29 38.85 -13.76
C ALA A 6 -0.44 37.60 -14.04
N GLU A 7 0.85 37.77 -14.34
CA GLU A 7 1.78 36.66 -14.56
C GLU A 7 2.03 35.87 -13.26
N LYS A 8 2.13 36.55 -12.11
CA LYS A 8 2.25 35.89 -10.80
C LYS A 8 1.00 35.07 -10.46
N ALA A 9 -0.19 35.60 -10.74
CA ALA A 9 -1.45 34.89 -10.49
C ALA A 9 -1.59 33.64 -11.38
N ALA A 10 -1.27 33.75 -12.67
CA ALA A 10 -1.26 32.62 -13.59
C ALA A 10 -0.22 31.56 -13.19
N GLU A 11 0.96 31.97 -12.76
CA GLU A 11 1.99 31.07 -12.25
C GLU A 11 1.54 30.34 -10.97
N ALA A 12 0.92 31.04 -10.03
CA ALA A 12 0.40 30.46 -8.80
C ALA A 12 -0.68 29.39 -9.09
N GLN A 13 -1.62 29.67 -10.01
CA GLN A 13 -2.63 28.70 -10.43
C GLN A 13 -2.01 27.46 -11.08
N ARG A 14 -1.03 27.66 -11.99
CA ARG A 14 -0.29 26.56 -12.62
C ARG A 14 0.43 25.71 -11.58
N VAL A 15 1.09 26.34 -10.61
CA VAL A 15 1.78 25.63 -9.52
C VAL A 15 0.80 24.83 -8.67
N GLN A 16 -0.34 25.41 -8.30
CA GLN A 16 -1.37 24.72 -7.52
C GLN A 16 -1.91 23.47 -8.24
N GLN A 17 -2.20 23.58 -9.54
CA GLN A 17 -2.65 22.44 -10.35
C GLN A 17 -1.58 21.34 -10.43
N VAL A 18 -0.31 21.72 -10.60
CA VAL A 18 0.80 20.76 -10.60
C VAL A 18 0.93 20.08 -9.24
N GLN A 19 0.83 20.82 -8.14
CA GLN A 19 0.89 20.26 -6.79
C GLN A 19 -0.25 19.25 -6.54
N GLN A 20 -1.48 19.58 -6.94
CA GLN A 20 -2.62 18.66 -6.83
C GLN A 20 -2.39 17.38 -7.63
N ARG A 21 -1.92 17.50 -8.88
CA ARG A 21 -1.60 16.34 -9.73
C ARG A 21 -0.50 15.48 -9.12
N LEU A 22 0.55 16.09 -8.57
CA LEU A 22 1.64 15.36 -7.91
C LEU A 22 1.18 14.67 -6.62
N ALA A 23 0.31 15.32 -5.84
CA ALA A 23 -0.27 14.72 -4.64
C ALA A 23 -1.14 13.49 -4.99
N ALA A 24 -1.98 13.59 -6.02
CA ALA A 24 -2.79 12.47 -6.50
C ALA A 24 -1.93 11.32 -7.05
N ALA A 25 -0.86 11.64 -7.78
CA ALA A 25 0.10 10.65 -8.27
C ALA A 25 0.81 9.93 -7.11
N LYS A 26 1.20 10.66 -6.07
CA LYS A 26 1.79 10.08 -4.85
C LYS A 26 0.80 9.16 -4.13
N ALA A 27 -0.44 9.61 -3.91
CA ALA A 27 -1.47 8.80 -3.27
C ALA A 27 -1.73 7.49 -4.04
N THR A 28 -1.75 7.56 -5.37
CA THR A 28 -1.89 6.38 -6.24
C THR A 28 -0.71 5.42 -6.09
N ARG A 29 0.52 5.94 -6.08
CA ARG A 29 1.73 5.12 -5.87
C ARG A 29 1.71 4.44 -4.51
N ASP A 30 1.38 5.19 -3.47
CA ASP A 30 1.38 4.66 -2.10
C ASP A 30 0.30 3.58 -1.93
N LYS A 31 -0.89 3.78 -2.54
CA LYS A 31 -1.93 2.74 -2.59
C LYS A 31 -1.43 1.48 -3.29
N ARG A 32 -0.86 1.60 -4.49
CA ARG A 32 -0.32 0.44 -5.24
C ARG A 32 0.77 -0.29 -4.48
N LYS A 33 1.62 0.44 -3.74
CA LYS A 33 2.62 -0.17 -2.87
C LYS A 33 1.96 -0.97 -1.75
N ALA A 34 0.98 -0.38 -1.06
CA ALA A 34 0.26 -1.07 0.00
C ALA A 34 -0.48 -2.31 -0.51
N ASP A 35 -1.06 -2.25 -1.71
CA ASP A 35 -1.72 -3.40 -2.33
C ASP A 35 -0.70 -4.49 -2.71
N ALA A 36 0.43 -4.13 -3.31
CA ALA A 36 1.50 -5.08 -3.61
C ALA A 36 2.10 -5.71 -2.35
N ASP A 37 2.31 -4.92 -1.28
CA ASP A 37 2.78 -5.42 0.02
C ASP A 37 1.75 -6.39 0.63
N PHE A 38 0.45 -6.07 0.52
CA PHE A 38 -0.64 -6.94 0.99
C PHE A 38 -0.66 -8.27 0.22
N ASP A 39 -0.64 -8.22 -1.11
CA ASP A 39 -0.67 -9.42 -1.97
C ASP A 39 0.54 -10.32 -1.71
N PHE A 40 1.73 -9.73 -1.56
CA PHE A 40 2.94 -10.47 -1.19
C PHE A 40 2.76 -11.25 0.12
N TRP A 41 2.23 -10.62 1.17
CA TRP A 41 2.02 -11.30 2.44
C TRP A 41 0.87 -12.30 2.41
N ALA A 42 -0.11 -12.12 1.51
CA ALA A 42 -1.16 -13.10 1.27
C ALA A 42 -0.57 -14.40 0.71
N ASP A 43 0.33 -14.30 -0.28
CA ASP A 43 1.01 -15.47 -0.86
C ASP A 43 1.88 -16.19 0.17
N VAL A 44 2.66 -15.43 0.96
CA VAL A 44 3.49 -16.01 2.04
C VAL A 44 2.62 -16.71 3.08
N ALA A 45 1.50 -16.10 3.48
CA ALA A 45 0.56 -16.72 4.42
C ALA A 45 -0.04 -18.00 3.84
N ALA A 46 -0.49 -17.98 2.58
CA ALA A 46 -1.08 -19.14 1.92
C ALA A 46 -0.10 -20.32 1.79
N ALA A 47 1.15 -20.06 1.43
CA ALA A 47 2.18 -21.10 1.33
C ALA A 47 2.48 -21.75 2.69
N ILE A 48 2.48 -20.96 3.78
CA ILE A 48 2.68 -21.48 5.14
C ILE A 48 1.43 -22.23 5.64
N ASP A 49 0.24 -21.65 5.46
CA ASP A 49 -1.01 -22.18 6.01
C ASP A 49 -1.48 -23.44 5.27
N SER A 50 -1.12 -23.59 3.99
CA SER A 50 -1.30 -24.84 3.22
C SER A 50 -0.28 -25.93 3.57
N GLY A 51 0.82 -25.57 4.24
CA GLY A 51 1.92 -26.47 4.55
C GLY A 51 2.88 -26.73 3.39
N GLU A 52 2.80 -25.97 2.29
CA GLU A 52 3.75 -26.04 1.17
C GLU A 52 5.19 -25.76 1.63
N VAL A 53 5.36 -24.81 2.54
CA VAL A 53 6.63 -24.49 3.21
C VAL A 53 6.44 -24.31 4.71
N LYS A 54 7.46 -24.63 5.50
CA LYS A 54 7.51 -24.23 6.91
C LYS A 54 7.86 -22.76 7.02
N GLN A 55 7.45 -22.11 8.11
CA GLN A 55 7.80 -20.71 8.37
C GLN A 55 9.32 -20.44 8.30
N ALA A 56 10.17 -21.37 8.74
CA ALA A 56 11.63 -21.21 8.67
C ALA A 56 12.12 -21.16 7.21
N GLU A 57 11.63 -22.06 6.37
CA GLU A 57 11.96 -22.12 4.94
C GLU A 57 11.45 -20.87 4.20
N ALA A 58 10.24 -20.40 4.55
CA ALA A 58 9.72 -19.15 4.02
C ALA A 58 10.58 -17.93 4.41
N CYS A 59 11.07 -17.87 5.66
CA CYS A 59 11.96 -16.80 6.13
C CYS A 59 13.29 -16.79 5.34
N GLU A 60 13.86 -17.97 5.10
CA GLU A 60 15.10 -18.12 4.31
C GLU A 60 14.88 -17.73 2.84
N ALA A 61 13.76 -18.15 2.24
CA ALA A 61 13.45 -17.88 0.83
C ALA A 61 13.30 -16.38 0.51
N ILE A 62 12.76 -15.60 1.44
CA ILE A 62 12.51 -14.16 1.28
C ILE A 62 13.56 -13.28 1.98
N ASP A 63 14.61 -13.88 2.54
CA ASP A 63 15.69 -13.22 3.28
C ASP A 63 15.19 -12.28 4.39
N TYR A 64 14.22 -12.75 5.17
CA TYR A 64 13.72 -12.02 6.33
C TYR A 64 13.91 -12.78 7.63
N LYS A 65 14.16 -12.01 8.70
CA LYS A 65 14.21 -12.56 10.05
C LYS A 65 12.84 -13.08 10.46
N ARG A 66 12.83 -14.21 11.17
CA ARG A 66 11.60 -14.86 11.67
C ARG A 66 10.67 -13.91 12.46
N GLU A 67 11.24 -13.03 13.28
CA GLU A 67 10.45 -12.05 14.05
C GLU A 67 9.69 -11.08 13.13
N TYR A 68 10.36 -10.61 12.07
CA TYR A 68 9.75 -9.72 11.09
C TYR A 68 8.61 -10.42 10.36
N VAL A 69 8.85 -11.63 9.84
CA VAL A 69 7.82 -12.44 9.15
C VAL A 69 6.64 -12.71 10.07
N ARG A 70 6.88 -13.09 11.33
CA ARG A 70 5.79 -13.31 12.31
C ARG A 70 4.93 -12.07 12.51
N ARG A 71 5.55 -10.91 12.70
CA ARG A 71 4.82 -9.65 12.87
C ARG A 71 4.00 -9.33 11.63
N GLN A 72 4.58 -9.45 10.43
CA GLN A 72 3.90 -9.16 9.18
C GLN A 72 2.73 -10.12 8.91
N LEU A 73 2.85 -11.40 9.25
CA LEU A 73 1.73 -12.34 9.15
C LEU A 73 0.57 -11.99 10.12
N ILE A 74 0.87 -11.50 11.33
CA ILE A 74 -0.16 -11.02 12.27
C ILE A 74 -0.84 -9.78 11.70
N GLU A 75 -0.07 -8.80 11.25
CA GLU A 75 -0.59 -7.56 10.66
C GLU A 75 -1.42 -7.83 9.41
N HIS A 76 -0.93 -8.68 8.50
CA HIS A 76 -1.65 -9.09 7.30
C HIS A 76 -2.99 -9.75 7.65
N ARG A 77 -3.01 -10.69 8.60
CA ARG A 77 -4.27 -11.36 8.99
C ARG A 77 -5.29 -10.39 9.59
N ALA A 78 -4.83 -9.43 10.40
CA ALA A 78 -5.70 -8.37 10.90
C ALA A 78 -6.24 -7.48 9.77
N GLN A 79 -5.38 -7.11 8.80
CA GLN A 79 -5.78 -6.33 7.64
C GLN A 79 -6.74 -7.11 6.72
N ALA A 80 -6.52 -8.40 6.51
CA ALA A 80 -7.36 -9.27 5.70
C ALA A 80 -8.75 -9.41 6.32
N ALA A 81 -8.84 -9.56 7.65
CA ALA A 81 -10.11 -9.56 8.37
C ALA A 81 -10.86 -8.22 8.17
N ALA A 82 -10.17 -7.08 8.36
CA ALA A 82 -10.78 -5.76 8.15
C ALA A 82 -11.23 -5.52 6.70
N ARG A 83 -10.46 -5.98 5.71
CA ARG A 83 -10.85 -5.91 4.28
C ARG A 83 -12.06 -6.79 3.98
N ALA A 84 -12.15 -7.98 4.57
CA ALA A 84 -13.29 -8.87 4.42
C ALA A 84 -14.57 -8.28 5.05
N GLU A 85 -14.46 -7.67 6.23
CA GLU A 85 -15.56 -6.95 6.89
C GLU A 85 -16.06 -5.78 6.03
N ALA A 86 -15.16 -4.96 5.48
CA ALA A 86 -15.51 -3.85 4.61
C ALA A 86 -16.19 -4.31 3.31
N ALA A 87 -15.70 -5.41 2.70
CA ALA A 87 -16.33 -5.99 1.52
C ALA A 87 -17.73 -6.55 1.81
N ALA A 88 -17.95 -7.11 3.00
CA ALA A 88 -19.26 -7.58 3.42
C ALA A 88 -20.25 -6.42 3.62
N SER A 89 -19.81 -5.30 4.22
CA SER A 89 -20.67 -4.13 4.41
C SER A 89 -21.08 -3.47 3.10
N ASP A 90 -20.18 -3.36 2.12
CA ASP A 90 -20.47 -2.79 0.80
C ASP A 90 -21.42 -3.66 -0.04
N SER A 91 -21.56 -4.95 0.29
CA SER A 91 -22.46 -5.89 -0.42
C SER A 91 -23.88 -5.91 0.13
N THR A 92 -24.18 -5.16 1.21
CA THR A 92 -25.48 -5.22 1.91
C THR A 92 -26.33 -3.94 1.78
N ASP A 93 -25.94 -3.03 0.88
CA ASP A 93 -26.62 -1.77 0.55
C ASP A 93 -26.98 -1.74 -0.95
#